data_AF-A0A183A140-F1
#
_entry.id   AF-A0A183A140-F1
#
_cell.length_a   1.000
_cell.length_b   1.000
_cell.length_c   1.000
_cell.angle_alpha   90.00
_cell.angle_beta   90.00
_cell.angle_gamma   90.00
#
_symmetry.space_group_name_H-M   'P 1'
#
loop_
_entity.id
_entity.type
_entity.pdbx_description
1 polymer ?
#
loop_
_entity_poly.entity_id
_entity_poly.type
_entity_poly.pdbx_seq_one_letter_code
_entity_poly.pdbx_strand_id
1 'polypeptide(L)'
;MMISYMLDGAGYLICNREFLSEDIADFEFTPRPEFPGHFKVHNVATELDCITMFFEHIQRVRPNVIVTYNGDTFDWPFIEARAAHYGLSMSEEIAFSRQKATPGPGRDGSAGEYLSRPAVHIDCLCWVKRDSYLPVGARGLKAVAKAKLRYDPIEVDPEAMCRMAREAPRELANYSVSDAVATYYLYMKYVHPFVFALCTILPLNPDDVLRKGSGTLCEALLMVQAYAANVVFPHKQSANGESGPAGLIPGGSSASCRFTEDGKLIDSETYVGGHVEALEAGVFRADIPVRFRLVPAALEALRNDVRRCLKKTLQTEVGAEDEEALESLIPNANFDKVKTMFFLLWLKVCTYNSLKLEYNTIQYNTI
;
A
#
# COMPACT_ATOMS: atom_id res chain seq x y z
N MET A 1 -7.80 -28.53 -5.38
CA MET A 1 -8.99 -28.95 -4.58
C MET A 1 -10.20 -28.11 -4.89
N MET A 2 -10.11 -26.78 -4.76
CA MET A 2 -11.21 -25.87 -5.07
C MET A 2 -10.67 -24.62 -5.76
N ILE A 3 -11.52 -23.92 -6.52
CA ILE A 3 -11.25 -22.60 -7.07
C ILE A 3 -12.45 -21.71 -6.71
N SER A 4 -12.23 -20.74 -5.83
CA SER A 4 -13.23 -19.73 -5.46
C SER A 4 -12.93 -18.42 -6.18
N TYR A 5 -13.96 -17.78 -6.73
CA TYR A 5 -13.81 -16.50 -7.41
C TYR A 5 -15.11 -15.70 -7.35
N MET A 6 -15.00 -14.39 -7.61
CA MET A 6 -16.14 -13.49 -7.71
C MET A 6 -16.12 -12.78 -9.05
N LEU A 7 -17.30 -12.59 -9.62
CA LEU A 7 -17.54 -11.86 -10.87
C LEU A 7 -18.65 -10.84 -10.62
N ASP A 8 -18.31 -9.55 -10.65
CA ASP A 8 -19.25 -8.43 -10.48
C ASP A 8 -20.22 -8.58 -9.28
N GLY A 9 -19.72 -9.12 -8.17
CA GLY A 9 -20.45 -9.33 -6.92
C GLY A 9 -21.10 -10.70 -6.77
N ALA A 10 -21.19 -11.49 -7.85
CA ALA A 10 -21.62 -12.89 -7.80
C ALA A 10 -20.45 -13.82 -7.48
N GLY A 11 -20.61 -14.68 -6.47
CA GLY A 11 -19.62 -15.68 -6.08
C GLY A 11 -19.77 -16.99 -6.83
N TYR A 12 -18.65 -17.63 -7.12
CA TYR A 12 -18.59 -18.96 -7.70
C TYR A 12 -17.55 -19.81 -6.97
N LEU A 13 -17.85 -21.09 -6.82
CA LEU A 13 -16.94 -22.06 -6.23
C LEU A 13 -16.94 -23.32 -7.08
N ILE A 14 -15.79 -23.72 -7.60
CA ILE A 14 -15.60 -25.00 -8.28
C ILE A 14 -14.94 -25.97 -7.29
N CYS A 15 -15.55 -27.14 -7.12
CA CYS A 15 -15.19 -28.14 -6.12
C CYS A 15 -14.80 -29.46 -6.79
N ASN A 16 -13.54 -29.89 -6.64
CA ASN A 16 -13.10 -31.20 -7.14
C ASN A 16 -13.49 -32.33 -6.16
N ARG A 17 -14.37 -33.24 -6.64
CA ARG A 17 -14.90 -34.38 -5.89
C ARG A 17 -13.93 -35.55 -5.71
N GLU A 18 -12.77 -35.56 -6.39
CA GLU A 18 -11.67 -36.51 -6.07
C GLU A 18 -11.10 -36.28 -4.67
N PHE A 19 -11.13 -35.03 -4.18
CA PHE A 19 -10.54 -34.65 -2.90
C PHE A 19 -11.58 -34.39 -1.82
N LEU A 20 -12.70 -33.77 -2.17
CA LEU A 20 -13.77 -33.48 -1.23
C LEU A 20 -14.57 -34.77 -0.96
N SER A 21 -15.03 -34.99 0.26
CA SER A 21 -15.85 -36.18 0.59
C SER A 21 -17.33 -36.04 0.20
N GLU A 22 -17.89 -34.83 0.23
CA GLU A 22 -19.30 -34.56 -0.10
C GLU A 22 -19.49 -33.42 -1.11
N ASP A 23 -20.67 -33.40 -1.75
CA ASP A 23 -21.10 -32.29 -2.62
C ASP A 23 -21.40 -31.07 -1.75
N ILE A 24 -20.88 -29.91 -2.16
CA ILE A 24 -21.17 -28.64 -1.50
C ILE A 24 -22.36 -27.98 -2.19
N ALA A 25 -23.39 -27.62 -1.41
CA ALA A 25 -24.56 -26.89 -1.91
C ALA A 25 -24.28 -25.39 -2.02
N ASP A 26 -25.03 -24.68 -2.86
CA ASP A 26 -25.04 -23.23 -2.94
C ASP A 26 -25.25 -22.60 -1.55
N PHE A 27 -24.49 -21.55 -1.25
CA PHE A 27 -24.53 -20.91 0.06
C PHE A 27 -24.14 -19.44 0.00
N GLU A 28 -24.36 -18.74 1.12
CA GLU A 28 -24.02 -17.34 1.27
C GLU A 28 -22.91 -17.18 2.32
N PHE A 29 -21.92 -16.36 1.99
CA PHE A 29 -20.90 -15.86 2.90
C PHE A 29 -20.85 -14.33 2.84
N THR A 30 -21.58 -13.69 3.76
CA THR A 30 -21.69 -12.23 3.84
C THR A 30 -21.12 -11.76 5.18
N PRO A 31 -19.79 -11.46 5.27
CA PRO A 31 -19.15 -11.09 6.53
C PRO A 31 -19.63 -9.73 7.07
N ARG A 32 -20.09 -8.85 6.17
CA ARG A 32 -20.72 -7.56 6.49
C ARG A 32 -21.80 -7.27 5.44
N PRO A 33 -22.84 -6.47 5.76
CA PRO A 33 -23.88 -6.11 4.78
C PRO A 33 -23.35 -5.45 3.51
N GLU A 34 -22.23 -4.73 3.60
CA GLU A 34 -21.56 -4.08 2.45
C GLU A 34 -20.78 -5.07 1.56
N PHE A 35 -20.60 -6.32 2.01
CA PHE A 35 -19.81 -7.35 1.36
C PHE A 35 -20.64 -8.61 1.11
N PRO A 36 -21.71 -8.54 0.30
CA PRO A 36 -22.49 -9.72 -0.04
C PRO A 36 -21.64 -10.75 -0.80
N GLY A 37 -21.84 -12.01 -0.50
CA GLY A 37 -21.15 -13.12 -1.17
C GLY A 37 -22.10 -14.28 -1.37
N HIS A 38 -22.91 -14.25 -2.43
CA HIS A 38 -23.77 -15.37 -2.81
C HIS A 38 -23.00 -16.29 -3.76
N PHE A 39 -22.76 -17.54 -3.34
CA PHE A 39 -21.92 -18.47 -4.08
C PHE A 39 -22.75 -19.56 -4.77
N LYS A 40 -22.61 -19.61 -6.09
CA LYS A 40 -23.03 -20.76 -6.89
C LYS A 40 -21.91 -21.79 -6.93
N VAL A 41 -22.22 -23.01 -6.54
CA VAL A 41 -21.25 -24.10 -6.37
C VAL A 41 -21.34 -25.09 -7.52
N HIS A 42 -20.18 -25.50 -8.01
CA HIS A 42 -20.01 -26.45 -9.09
C HIS A 42 -19.17 -27.63 -8.60
N ASN A 43 -19.85 -28.72 -8.24
CA ASN A 43 -19.21 -29.98 -7.90
C ASN A 43 -18.84 -30.72 -9.18
N VAL A 44 -17.54 -30.87 -9.44
CA VAL A 44 -17.00 -31.51 -10.65
C VAL A 44 -16.26 -32.80 -10.29
N ALA A 45 -16.31 -33.78 -11.19
CA ALA A 45 -15.82 -35.12 -10.90
C ALA A 45 -14.32 -35.17 -10.70
N THR A 46 -13.55 -34.47 -11.54
CA THR A 46 -12.07 -34.55 -11.57
C THR A 46 -11.38 -33.19 -11.49
N GLU A 47 -10.06 -33.19 -11.27
CA GLU A 47 -9.26 -31.96 -11.36
C GLU A 47 -9.27 -31.37 -12.78
N LEU A 48 -9.27 -32.21 -13.81
CA LEU A 48 -9.35 -31.76 -15.20
C LEU A 48 -10.64 -30.97 -15.44
N ASP A 49 -11.79 -31.52 -15.01
CA ASP A 49 -13.08 -30.83 -15.13
C ASP A 49 -13.07 -29.47 -14.40
N CYS A 50 -12.35 -29.37 -13.27
CA CYS A 50 -12.21 -28.14 -12.51
C CYS A 50 -11.46 -27.06 -13.31
N ILE A 51 -10.32 -27.42 -13.89
CA ILE A 51 -9.49 -26.50 -14.69
C ILE A 51 -10.22 -26.11 -15.98
N THR A 52 -10.80 -27.08 -16.68
CA THR A 52 -11.56 -26.84 -17.91
C THR A 52 -12.73 -25.90 -17.65
N MET A 53 -13.53 -26.17 -16.61
CA MET A 53 -14.65 -25.30 -16.25
C MET A 53 -14.20 -23.88 -15.89
N PHE A 54 -13.09 -23.73 -15.19
CA PHE A 54 -12.53 -22.42 -14.87
C PHE A 54 -12.13 -21.64 -16.14
N PHE A 55 -11.42 -22.29 -17.07
CA PHE A 55 -11.02 -21.67 -18.34
C PHE A 55 -12.22 -21.35 -19.24
N GLU A 56 -13.17 -22.26 -19.39
CA GLU A 56 -14.40 -22.04 -20.14
C GLU A 56 -15.20 -20.86 -19.59
N HIS A 57 -15.27 -20.73 -18.26
CA HIS A 57 -16.00 -19.62 -17.64
C HIS A 57 -15.30 -18.28 -17.91
N ILE A 58 -13.97 -18.22 -17.85
CA ILE A 58 -13.18 -17.04 -18.24
C ILE A 58 -13.44 -16.68 -19.70
N GLN A 59 -13.39 -17.65 -20.62
CA GLN A 59 -13.65 -17.43 -22.05
C GLN A 59 -15.07 -16.94 -22.33
N ARG A 60 -16.05 -17.41 -21.54
CA ARG A 60 -17.46 -17.03 -21.66
C ARG A 60 -17.72 -15.60 -21.21
N VAL A 61 -17.17 -15.21 -20.06
CA VAL A 61 -17.45 -13.90 -19.44
C VAL A 61 -16.48 -12.81 -19.89
N ARG A 62 -15.30 -13.19 -20.42
CA ARG A 62 -14.28 -12.31 -20.98
C ARG A 62 -13.90 -11.15 -20.05
N PRO A 63 -13.36 -11.44 -18.85
CA PRO A 63 -13.04 -10.41 -17.88
C PRO A 63 -11.94 -9.50 -18.42
N ASN A 64 -12.10 -8.18 -18.25
CA ASN A 64 -11.04 -7.22 -18.55
C ASN A 64 -9.99 -7.12 -17.44
N VAL A 65 -10.34 -7.53 -16.23
CA VAL A 65 -9.45 -7.57 -15.08
C VAL A 65 -9.61 -8.90 -14.35
N ILE A 66 -8.49 -9.58 -14.09
CA ILE A 66 -8.44 -10.73 -13.18
C ILE A 66 -7.62 -10.34 -11.97
N VAL A 67 -8.14 -10.65 -10.79
CA VAL A 67 -7.60 -10.19 -9.51
C VAL A 67 -7.23 -11.40 -8.66
N THR A 68 -6.06 -11.33 -8.02
CA THR A 68 -5.58 -12.36 -7.10
C THR A 68 -4.94 -11.73 -5.86
N TYR A 69 -4.56 -12.57 -4.88
CA TYR A 69 -3.70 -12.16 -3.77
C TYR A 69 -2.49 -13.10 -3.72
N ASN A 70 -1.31 -12.61 -4.12
CA ASN A 70 -0.09 -13.42 -4.32
C ASN A 70 -0.16 -14.40 -5.51
N GLY A 71 -0.98 -14.09 -6.51
CA GLY A 71 -1.23 -14.97 -7.65
C GLY A 71 -0.06 -15.14 -8.59
N ASP A 72 0.82 -14.13 -8.70
CA ASP A 72 2.03 -14.23 -9.52
C ASP A 72 2.99 -15.31 -9.02
N THR A 73 3.03 -15.52 -7.69
CA THR A 73 3.97 -16.45 -7.04
C THR A 73 3.35 -17.81 -6.73
N PHE A 74 2.04 -17.90 -6.54
CA PHE A 74 1.36 -19.13 -6.13
C PHE A 74 0.26 -19.58 -7.10
N ASP A 75 -0.86 -18.84 -7.18
CA ASP A 75 -2.08 -19.32 -7.84
C ASP A 75 -1.87 -19.64 -9.34
N TRP A 76 -1.32 -18.68 -10.10
CA TRP A 76 -1.12 -18.87 -11.54
C TRP A 76 -0.07 -19.92 -11.89
N PRO A 77 1.13 -19.93 -11.28
CA PRO A 77 2.08 -21.03 -11.47
C PRO A 77 1.48 -22.40 -11.17
N PHE A 78 0.65 -22.49 -10.13
CA PHE A 78 0.01 -23.75 -9.77
C PHE A 78 -0.99 -24.19 -10.85
N ILE A 79 -1.90 -23.30 -11.26
CA ILE A 79 -2.89 -23.58 -12.30
C ILE A 79 -2.21 -23.95 -13.62
N GLU A 80 -1.18 -23.20 -14.04
CA GLU A 80 -0.41 -23.48 -15.26
C GLU A 80 0.22 -24.88 -15.23
N ALA A 81 0.88 -25.24 -14.12
CA ALA A 81 1.52 -26.54 -13.98
C ALA A 81 0.50 -27.70 -13.95
N ARG A 82 -0.66 -27.51 -13.29
CA ARG A 82 -1.73 -28.52 -13.29
C ARG A 82 -2.41 -28.64 -14.66
N ALA A 83 -2.64 -27.53 -15.36
CA ALA A 83 -3.17 -27.56 -16.72
C ALA A 83 -2.23 -28.30 -17.68
N ALA A 84 -0.93 -28.00 -17.62
CA ALA A 84 0.09 -28.66 -18.43
C ALA A 84 0.16 -30.18 -18.18
N HIS A 85 -0.07 -30.64 -16.94
CA HIS A 85 -0.13 -32.06 -16.61
C HIS A 85 -1.23 -32.80 -17.40
N TYR A 86 -2.33 -32.13 -17.74
CA TYR A 86 -3.41 -32.66 -18.55
C TYR A 86 -3.29 -32.33 -20.05
N GLY A 87 -2.17 -31.77 -20.48
CA GLY A 87 -1.94 -31.37 -21.88
C GLY A 87 -2.67 -30.09 -22.30
N LEU A 88 -3.16 -29.28 -21.35
CA LEU A 88 -3.76 -27.98 -21.62
C LEU A 88 -2.72 -26.86 -21.56
N SER A 89 -2.73 -25.97 -22.56
CA SER A 89 -1.91 -24.77 -22.57
C SER A 89 -2.70 -23.59 -22.02
N MET A 90 -2.39 -23.14 -20.80
CA MET A 90 -3.06 -21.97 -20.18
C MET A 90 -2.97 -20.71 -21.06
N SER A 91 -1.86 -20.55 -21.79
CA SER A 91 -1.66 -19.43 -22.71
C SER A 91 -2.56 -19.48 -23.95
N GLU A 92 -2.89 -20.68 -24.45
CA GLU A 92 -3.82 -20.83 -25.58
C GLU A 92 -5.27 -20.72 -25.12
N GLU A 93 -5.58 -21.22 -23.92
CA GLU A 93 -6.94 -21.23 -23.37
C GLU A 93 -7.41 -19.85 -22.92
N ILE A 94 -6.59 -19.12 -22.14
CA ILE A 94 -7.03 -17.86 -21.51
C ILE A 94 -6.08 -16.69 -21.78
N ALA A 95 -5.06 -16.87 -22.64
CA ALA A 95 -4.08 -15.84 -22.98
C ALA A 95 -3.24 -15.32 -21.80
N PHE A 96 -3.18 -16.06 -20.68
CA PHE A 96 -2.27 -15.78 -19.57
C PHE A 96 -0.99 -16.59 -19.73
N SER A 97 0.16 -15.94 -19.58
CA SER A 97 1.45 -16.63 -19.59
C SER A 97 2.44 -15.94 -18.67
N ARG A 98 3.41 -16.71 -18.18
CA ARG A 98 4.52 -16.18 -17.40
C ARG A 98 5.40 -15.29 -18.29
N GLN A 99 5.41 -14.00 -18.01
CA GLN A 99 6.37 -13.06 -18.58
C GLN A 99 7.58 -12.94 -17.66
N LYS A 100 8.76 -12.81 -18.26
CA LYS A 100 9.96 -12.42 -17.50
C LYS A 100 9.73 -10.99 -17.03
N ALA A 101 9.73 -10.78 -15.71
CA ALA A 101 9.67 -9.42 -15.16
C ALA A 101 10.76 -8.59 -15.84
N THR A 102 10.40 -7.43 -16.38
CA THR A 102 11.42 -6.50 -16.90
C THR A 102 12.29 -6.08 -15.73
N PRO A 103 13.62 -6.32 -15.77
CA PRO A 103 14.51 -5.89 -14.70
C PRO A 103 14.34 -4.38 -14.50
N GLY A 104 13.98 -3.99 -13.27
CA GLY A 104 13.74 -2.59 -12.93
C GLY A 104 13.97 -2.36 -11.44
N PRO A 105 14.21 -1.11 -11.01
CA PRO A 105 14.37 -0.80 -9.60
C PRO A 105 13.11 -1.22 -8.83
N GLY A 106 13.25 -2.21 -7.94
CA GLY A 106 12.14 -2.76 -7.15
C GLY A 106 11.41 -3.97 -7.76
N ARG A 107 11.83 -4.50 -8.92
CA ARG A 107 11.36 -5.79 -9.46
C ARG A 107 12.39 -6.88 -9.19
N ASP A 108 11.96 -7.98 -8.57
CA ASP A 108 12.77 -9.20 -8.45
C ASP A 108 12.81 -9.90 -9.81
N GLY A 109 13.96 -9.88 -10.48
CA GLY A 109 14.15 -10.50 -11.80
C GLY A 109 14.05 -12.03 -11.81
N SER A 110 13.90 -12.68 -10.64
CA SER A 110 13.71 -14.13 -10.52
C SER A 110 12.22 -14.54 -10.49
N ALA A 111 11.32 -13.63 -10.16
CA ALA A 111 9.88 -13.88 -10.11
C ALA A 111 9.24 -13.61 -11.48
N GLY A 112 8.50 -14.58 -12.01
CA GLY A 112 7.69 -14.39 -13.21
C GLY A 112 6.37 -13.71 -12.88
N GLU A 113 5.97 -12.75 -13.70
CA GLU A 113 4.65 -12.09 -13.62
C GLU A 113 3.71 -12.79 -14.61
N TYR A 114 2.47 -13.12 -14.23
CA TYR A 114 1.48 -13.71 -15.13
C TYR A 114 0.63 -12.63 -15.75
N LEU A 115 0.90 -12.35 -17.02
CA LEU A 115 0.27 -11.25 -17.74
C LEU A 115 -0.52 -11.77 -18.93
N SER A 116 -1.50 -10.99 -19.34
CA SER A 116 -2.32 -11.25 -20.50
C SER A 116 -2.46 -10.00 -21.35
N ARG A 117 -2.68 -10.18 -22.66
CA ARG A 117 -2.98 -9.07 -23.57
C ARG A 117 -4.43 -8.57 -23.44
N PRO A 118 -5.47 -9.43 -23.45
CA PRO A 118 -6.86 -8.99 -23.33
C PRO A 118 -7.30 -8.58 -21.92
N ALA A 119 -6.61 -9.05 -20.88
CA ALA A 119 -6.99 -8.83 -19.49
C ALA A 119 -5.81 -8.35 -18.64
N VAL A 120 -6.07 -7.35 -17.79
CA VAL A 120 -5.11 -6.87 -16.78
C VAL A 120 -5.08 -7.85 -15.61
N HIS A 121 -3.90 -8.14 -15.09
CA HIS A 121 -3.75 -8.93 -13.88
C HIS A 121 -3.43 -8.05 -12.68
N ILE A 122 -4.35 -7.96 -11.73
CA ILE A 122 -4.16 -7.20 -10.51
C ILE A 122 -3.83 -8.17 -9.36
N ASP A 123 -2.54 -8.33 -9.07
CA ASP A 123 -2.10 -8.95 -7.82
C ASP A 123 -2.17 -7.94 -6.67
N CYS A 124 -3.16 -8.10 -5.80
CA CYS A 124 -3.38 -7.20 -4.66
C CYS A 124 -2.18 -7.15 -3.71
N LEU A 125 -1.34 -8.20 -3.66
CA LEU A 125 -0.17 -8.22 -2.79
C LEU A 125 0.87 -7.16 -3.21
N CYS A 126 0.95 -6.81 -4.50
CA CYS A 126 1.82 -5.73 -4.99
C CYS A 126 1.41 -4.39 -4.38
N TRP A 127 0.11 -4.06 -4.42
CA TRP A 127 -0.43 -2.87 -3.77
C TRP A 127 -0.23 -2.91 -2.25
N VAL A 128 -0.44 -4.07 -1.62
CA VAL A 128 -0.22 -4.23 -0.17
C VAL A 128 1.22 -3.91 0.22
N LYS A 129 2.20 -4.44 -0.52
CA LYS A 129 3.61 -4.23 -0.23
C LYS A 129 4.05 -2.77 -0.40
N ARG A 130 3.51 -2.07 -1.42
CA ARG A 130 3.95 -0.72 -1.81
C ARG A 130 3.14 0.41 -1.18
N ASP A 131 1.80 0.31 -1.21
CA ASP A 131 0.90 1.45 -1.02
C ASP A 131 -0.03 1.31 0.19
N SER A 132 -0.15 0.14 0.80
CA SER A 132 -1.10 -0.05 1.92
C SER A 132 -0.70 0.62 3.23
N TYR A 133 0.58 0.99 3.37
CA TYR A 133 1.20 1.50 4.60
C TYR A 133 1.17 0.50 5.78
N LEU A 134 0.92 -0.79 5.50
CA LEU A 134 0.91 -1.83 6.52
C LEU A 134 2.34 -2.33 6.83
N PRO A 135 2.64 -2.63 8.11
CA PRO A 135 3.92 -3.19 8.50
C PRO A 135 4.10 -4.57 7.86
N VAL A 136 5.35 -4.99 7.64
CA VAL A 136 5.69 -6.22 6.92
C VAL A 136 4.99 -7.45 7.50
N GLY A 137 4.89 -7.55 8.83
CA GLY A 137 4.21 -8.65 9.52
C GLY A 137 2.68 -8.69 9.35
N ALA A 138 2.05 -7.63 8.85
CA ALA A 138 0.60 -7.53 8.66
C ALA A 138 0.19 -7.52 7.17
N ARG A 139 1.02 -8.10 6.29
CA ARG A 139 0.78 -8.18 4.84
C ARG A 139 0.19 -9.51 4.38
N GLY A 140 -0.26 -10.37 5.30
CA GLY A 140 -1.08 -11.54 4.97
C GLY A 140 -2.52 -11.14 4.67
N LEU A 141 -3.22 -11.88 3.81
CA LEU A 141 -4.60 -11.57 3.38
C LEU A 141 -5.53 -11.33 4.59
N LYS A 142 -5.40 -12.15 5.64
CA LYS A 142 -6.24 -12.06 6.85
C LYS A 142 -6.02 -10.76 7.62
N ALA A 143 -4.76 -10.41 7.88
CA ALA A 143 -4.39 -9.15 8.52
C ALA A 143 -4.81 -7.93 7.68
N VAL A 144 -4.66 -8.01 6.36
CA VAL A 144 -5.09 -6.95 5.43
C VAL A 144 -6.61 -6.79 5.44
N ALA A 145 -7.38 -7.88 5.38
CA ALA A 145 -8.84 -7.84 5.46
C ALA A 145 -9.30 -7.23 6.79
N LYS A 146 -8.67 -7.61 7.91
CA LYS A 146 -8.94 -7.00 9.22
C LYS A 146 -8.64 -5.50 9.24
N ALA A 147 -7.49 -5.09 8.72
CA ALA A 147 -7.06 -3.70 8.76
C ALA A 147 -7.83 -2.78 7.78
N LYS A 148 -8.14 -3.28 6.57
CA LYS A 148 -8.74 -2.48 5.48
C LYS A 148 -10.25 -2.71 5.38
N LEU A 149 -10.71 -3.96 5.38
CA LEU A 149 -12.14 -4.30 5.26
C LEU A 149 -12.88 -4.35 6.60
N ARG A 150 -12.14 -4.29 7.72
CA ARG A 150 -12.67 -4.21 9.09
C ARG A 150 -13.48 -5.42 9.55
N TYR A 151 -13.30 -6.60 8.98
CA TYR A 151 -13.88 -7.85 9.52
C TYR A 151 -12.81 -8.90 9.73
N ASP A 152 -13.10 -9.89 10.57
CA ASP A 152 -12.22 -11.02 10.81
C ASP A 152 -12.58 -12.14 9.83
N PRO A 153 -11.76 -12.41 8.79
CA PRO A 153 -11.99 -13.51 7.86
C PRO A 153 -11.78 -14.87 8.52
N ILE A 154 -12.35 -15.92 7.93
CA ILE A 154 -12.17 -17.29 8.43
C ILE A 154 -10.71 -17.70 8.30
N GLU A 155 -10.09 -18.17 9.38
CA GLU A 155 -8.73 -18.72 9.37
C GLU A 155 -8.77 -20.25 9.51
N VAL A 156 -7.93 -20.92 8.72
CA VAL A 156 -7.72 -22.36 8.75
C VAL A 156 -6.22 -22.59 8.71
N ASP A 157 -5.73 -23.49 9.56
CA ASP A 157 -4.33 -23.94 9.52
C ASP A 157 -4.05 -24.66 8.19
N PRO A 158 -3.06 -24.22 7.39
CA PRO A 158 -2.71 -24.87 6.13
C PRO A 158 -2.49 -26.38 6.25
N GLU A 159 -1.92 -26.86 7.37
CA GLU A 159 -1.65 -28.28 7.61
C GLU A 159 -2.94 -29.11 7.82
N ALA A 160 -4.03 -28.45 8.21
CA ALA A 160 -5.34 -29.09 8.40
C ALA A 160 -6.15 -29.20 7.10
N MET A 161 -5.85 -28.39 6.08
CA MET A 161 -6.69 -28.25 4.88
C MET A 161 -6.94 -29.57 4.15
N CYS A 162 -5.89 -30.39 3.95
CA CYS A 162 -6.02 -31.69 3.29
C CYS A 162 -6.89 -32.68 4.07
N ARG A 163 -6.85 -32.61 5.40
CA ARG A 163 -7.68 -33.44 6.29
C ARG A 163 -9.13 -32.95 6.26
N MET A 164 -9.32 -31.64 6.39
CA MET A 164 -10.64 -30.99 6.32
C MET A 164 -11.35 -31.27 5.00
N ALA A 165 -10.62 -31.46 3.89
CA ALA A 165 -11.20 -31.92 2.63
C ALA A 165 -12.12 -33.14 2.76
N ARG A 166 -11.73 -34.08 3.65
CA ARG A 166 -12.42 -35.35 3.86
C ARG A 166 -13.36 -35.30 5.06
N GLU A 167 -12.94 -34.63 6.12
CA GLU A 167 -13.67 -34.62 7.41
C GLU A 167 -14.70 -33.48 7.50
N ALA A 168 -14.42 -32.31 6.93
CA ALA A 168 -15.23 -31.11 7.04
C ALA A 168 -15.18 -30.24 5.76
N PRO A 169 -15.57 -30.78 4.60
CA PRO A 169 -15.44 -30.09 3.30
C PRO A 169 -16.25 -28.78 3.24
N ARG A 170 -17.39 -28.69 3.94
CA ARG A 170 -18.18 -27.45 4.02
C ARG A 170 -17.46 -26.31 4.75
N GLU A 171 -16.72 -26.62 5.82
CA GLU A 171 -15.91 -25.61 6.53
C GLU A 171 -14.74 -25.13 5.66
N LEU A 172 -14.11 -26.07 4.95
CA LEU A 172 -13.05 -25.73 3.99
C LEU A 172 -13.58 -24.87 2.83
N ALA A 173 -14.79 -25.15 2.34
CA ALA A 173 -15.47 -24.34 1.33
C ALA A 173 -15.75 -22.91 1.84
N ASN A 174 -16.23 -22.77 3.08
CA ASN A 174 -16.41 -21.45 3.73
C ASN A 174 -15.09 -20.66 3.80
N TYR A 175 -13.98 -21.32 4.16
CA TYR A 175 -12.66 -20.70 4.14
C TYR A 175 -12.26 -20.24 2.73
N SER A 176 -12.43 -21.10 1.73
CA SER A 176 -12.07 -20.81 0.34
C SER A 176 -12.86 -19.61 -0.21
N VAL A 177 -14.18 -19.54 0.04
CA VAL A 177 -14.98 -18.39 -0.41
C VAL A 177 -14.68 -17.12 0.41
N SER A 178 -14.31 -17.25 1.69
CA SER A 178 -13.89 -16.11 2.51
C SER A 178 -12.67 -15.39 1.91
N ASP A 179 -11.74 -16.12 1.28
CA ASP A 179 -10.57 -15.53 0.61
C ASP A 179 -10.95 -14.85 -0.71
N ALA A 180 -11.88 -15.42 -1.47
CA ALA A 180 -12.40 -14.79 -2.68
C ALA A 180 -13.14 -13.48 -2.35
N VAL A 181 -13.99 -13.48 -1.32
CA VAL A 181 -14.68 -12.26 -0.83
C VAL A 181 -13.69 -11.21 -0.37
N ALA A 182 -12.70 -11.59 0.45
CA ALA A 182 -11.67 -10.67 0.93
C ALA A 182 -10.90 -10.04 -0.24
N THR A 183 -10.47 -10.85 -1.21
CA THR A 183 -9.70 -10.39 -2.37
C THR A 183 -10.51 -9.48 -3.28
N TYR A 184 -11.75 -9.86 -3.60
CA TYR A 184 -12.64 -9.08 -4.46
C TYR A 184 -12.95 -7.71 -3.86
N TYR A 185 -13.35 -7.64 -2.59
CA TYR A 185 -13.70 -6.37 -1.97
C TYR A 185 -12.48 -5.51 -1.61
N LEU A 186 -11.33 -6.11 -1.30
CA LEU A 186 -10.07 -5.38 -1.18
C LEU A 186 -9.75 -4.67 -2.51
N TYR A 187 -9.88 -5.39 -3.62
CA TYR A 187 -9.69 -4.82 -4.94
C TYR A 187 -10.69 -3.70 -5.23
N MET A 188 -11.99 -3.97 -5.13
CA MET A 188 -13.02 -3.00 -5.52
C MET A 188 -12.96 -1.72 -4.67
N LYS A 189 -12.72 -1.82 -3.36
CA LYS A 189 -12.70 -0.64 -2.47
C LYS A 189 -11.39 0.14 -2.48
N TYR A 190 -10.24 -0.55 -2.65
CA TYR A 190 -8.93 0.09 -2.48
C TYR A 190 -8.11 0.10 -3.76
N VAL A 191 -7.92 -1.05 -4.39
CA VAL A 191 -6.92 -1.18 -5.47
C VAL A 191 -7.44 -0.64 -6.80
N HIS A 192 -8.69 -0.96 -7.17
CA HIS A 192 -9.31 -0.53 -8.42
C HIS A 192 -9.30 1.01 -8.57
N PRO A 193 -9.95 1.80 -7.68
CA PRO A 193 -9.97 3.25 -7.86
C PRO A 193 -8.57 3.86 -7.82
N PHE A 194 -7.67 3.31 -7.00
CA PHE A 194 -6.30 3.81 -6.88
C PHE A 194 -5.48 3.61 -8.16
N VAL A 195 -5.39 2.37 -8.66
CA VAL A 195 -4.56 2.03 -9.83
C VAL A 195 -5.10 2.73 -11.07
N PHE A 196 -6.41 2.68 -11.32
CA PHE A 196 -6.98 3.30 -12.51
C PHE A 196 -6.97 4.83 -12.46
N ALA A 197 -7.10 5.45 -11.27
CA ALA A 197 -6.89 6.89 -11.15
C ALA A 197 -5.44 7.28 -11.45
N LEU A 198 -4.45 6.52 -10.97
CA LEU A 198 -3.04 6.75 -11.30
C LEU A 198 -2.75 6.61 -12.80
N CYS A 199 -3.39 5.66 -13.50
CA CYS A 199 -3.30 5.53 -14.95
C CYS A 199 -3.81 6.76 -15.73
N THR A 200 -4.61 7.66 -15.12
CA THR A 200 -5.07 8.88 -15.80
C THR A 200 -3.97 9.94 -15.95
N ILE A 201 -2.95 9.89 -15.10
CA ILE A 201 -1.82 10.84 -15.09
C ILE A 201 -0.49 10.19 -15.49
N LEU A 202 -0.37 8.87 -15.36
CA LEU A 202 0.82 8.11 -15.72
C LEU A 202 0.71 7.55 -17.14
N PRO A 203 1.76 7.67 -17.97
CA PRO A 203 1.79 7.07 -19.30
C PRO A 203 2.12 5.57 -19.24
N LEU A 204 1.43 4.81 -18.38
CA LEU A 204 1.68 3.39 -18.10
C LEU A 204 0.37 2.60 -18.02
N ASN A 205 0.41 1.32 -18.42
CA ASN A 205 -0.73 0.42 -18.26
C ASN A 205 -0.92 0.03 -16.78
N PRO A 206 -2.13 -0.44 -16.39
CA PRO A 206 -2.42 -0.78 -15.00
C PRO A 206 -1.47 -1.81 -14.38
N ASP A 207 -1.02 -2.80 -15.15
CA ASP A 207 -0.05 -3.80 -14.67
C ASP A 207 1.27 -3.16 -14.23
N ASP A 208 1.80 -2.20 -15.01
CA ASP A 208 3.01 -1.48 -14.66
C ASP A 208 2.80 -0.49 -13.52
N VAL A 209 1.65 0.21 -13.49
CA VAL A 209 1.31 1.12 -12.39
C VAL A 209 1.20 0.36 -11.07
N LEU A 210 0.72 -0.88 -11.07
CA LEU A 210 0.65 -1.72 -9.88
C LEU A 210 2.02 -2.26 -9.45
N ARG A 211 2.87 -2.65 -10.40
CA ARG A 211 4.08 -3.45 -10.11
C ARG A 211 5.38 -2.65 -10.03
N LYS A 212 5.51 -1.52 -10.74
CA LYS A 212 6.75 -0.73 -10.73
C LYS A 212 6.96 -0.03 -9.38
N GLY A 213 8.22 0.20 -9.01
CA GLY A 213 8.55 0.98 -7.83
C GLY A 213 8.02 2.42 -7.92
N SER A 214 7.67 3.02 -6.80
CA SER A 214 7.16 4.40 -6.74
C SER A 214 8.13 5.41 -7.38
N GLY A 215 9.45 5.19 -7.23
CA GLY A 215 10.48 6.00 -7.89
C GLY A 215 10.36 5.99 -9.42
N THR A 216 10.03 4.85 -10.03
CA THR A 216 9.81 4.73 -11.48
C THR A 216 8.49 5.39 -11.90
N LEU A 217 7.46 5.39 -11.05
CA LEU A 217 6.24 6.16 -11.31
C LEU A 217 6.53 7.67 -11.30
N CYS A 218 7.34 8.14 -10.34
CA CYS A 218 7.80 9.53 -10.31
C CYS A 218 8.65 9.88 -11.55
N GLU A 219 9.56 9.00 -11.98
CA GLU A 219 10.33 9.15 -13.22
C GLU A 219 9.39 9.37 -14.42
N ALA A 220 8.35 8.54 -14.56
CA ALA A 220 7.38 8.68 -15.64
C ALA A 220 6.61 10.01 -15.61
N LEU A 221 6.19 10.48 -14.42
CA LEU A 221 5.56 11.79 -14.27
C LEU A 221 6.50 12.93 -14.66
N LEU A 222 7.75 12.88 -14.21
CA LEU A 222 8.76 13.89 -14.53
C LEU A 222 9.08 13.91 -16.03
N MET A 223 9.10 12.75 -16.70
CA MET A 223 9.27 12.67 -18.15
C MET A 223 8.13 13.34 -18.91
N VAL A 224 6.87 13.20 -18.45
CA VAL A 224 5.72 13.90 -19.05
C VAL A 224 5.88 15.42 -18.91
N GLN A 225 6.27 15.90 -17.72
CA GLN A 225 6.47 17.33 -17.48
C GLN A 225 7.65 17.90 -18.27
N ALA A 226 8.77 17.17 -18.31
CA ALA A 226 9.95 17.56 -19.08
C ALA A 226 9.63 17.61 -20.58
N TYR A 227 8.86 16.65 -21.11
CA TYR A 227 8.41 16.67 -22.49
C TYR A 227 7.53 17.90 -22.78
N ALA A 228 6.56 18.20 -21.92
CA ALA A 228 5.69 19.37 -22.06
C ALA A 228 6.48 20.70 -22.00
N ALA A 229 7.55 20.76 -21.21
CA ALA A 229 8.46 21.90 -21.10
C ALA A 229 9.58 21.92 -22.17
N ASN A 230 9.62 20.95 -23.10
CA ASN A 230 10.66 20.79 -24.11
C ASN A 230 12.09 20.68 -23.52
N VAL A 231 12.22 19.95 -22.41
CA VAL A 231 13.48 19.65 -21.72
C VAL A 231 13.94 18.24 -22.10
N VAL A 232 15.18 18.13 -22.59
CA VAL A 232 15.79 16.84 -22.97
C VAL A 232 15.98 15.96 -21.75
N PHE A 233 15.60 14.69 -21.85
CA PHE A 233 15.77 13.72 -20.77
C PHE A 233 17.25 13.39 -20.59
N PRO A 234 17.81 13.52 -19.37
CA PRO A 234 19.15 13.03 -19.11
C PRO A 234 19.21 11.51 -19.24
N HIS A 235 20.39 10.98 -19.60
CA HIS A 235 20.63 9.54 -19.54
C HIS A 235 20.51 9.02 -18.10
N LYS A 236 20.14 7.74 -17.95
CA LYS A 236 20.13 7.09 -16.63
C LYS A 236 21.52 7.12 -16.02
N GLN A 237 21.58 7.43 -14.72
CA GLN A 237 22.84 7.39 -13.98
C GLN A 237 23.35 5.95 -13.93
N SER A 238 24.52 5.73 -14.51
CA SER A 238 25.27 4.48 -14.34
C SER A 238 25.98 4.50 -12.99
N ALA A 239 25.94 3.41 -12.24
CA ALA A 239 26.66 3.27 -10.96
C ALA A 239 28.18 3.54 -11.08
N ASN A 240 28.71 3.48 -12.30
CA ASN A 240 30.13 3.68 -12.62
C ASN A 240 30.49 5.14 -12.98
N GLY A 241 29.59 6.12 -12.85
CA GLY A 241 29.94 7.55 -13.00
C GLY A 241 30.36 7.99 -14.42
N GLU A 242 30.21 7.15 -15.45
CA GLU A 242 30.67 7.43 -16.81
C GLU A 242 29.78 8.40 -17.63
N SER A 243 28.91 9.19 -16.99
CA SER A 243 28.08 10.20 -17.69
C SER A 243 28.79 11.56 -17.86
N GLY A 244 30.11 11.55 -18.00
CA GLY A 244 30.94 12.71 -18.35
C GLY A 244 31.89 12.40 -19.52
N PRO A 245 32.58 13.40 -20.09
CA PRO A 245 33.47 13.21 -21.26
C PRO A 245 34.64 12.24 -21.02
N ALA A 246 34.85 11.79 -19.79
CA ALA A 246 35.91 10.87 -19.38
C ALA A 246 35.66 9.39 -19.77
N GLY A 247 34.43 9.02 -20.17
CA GLY A 247 34.10 7.66 -20.63
C GLY A 247 34.66 7.28 -22.01
N LEU A 248 35.41 8.18 -22.67
CA LEU A 248 35.97 7.97 -24.01
C LEU A 248 37.39 7.37 -24.01
N ILE A 249 37.97 7.02 -22.85
CA ILE A 249 39.30 6.40 -22.77
C ILE A 249 39.17 4.87 -22.71
N PRO A 250 39.50 4.13 -23.77
CA PRO A 250 39.48 2.67 -23.75
C PRO A 250 40.71 2.16 -23.01
N GLY A 251 40.55 1.54 -21.83
CA GLY A 251 41.64 0.79 -21.18
C GLY A 251 41.72 0.78 -19.65
N GLY A 252 40.81 1.43 -18.92
CA GLY A 252 40.80 1.40 -17.45
C GLY A 252 39.79 0.38 -16.90
N SER A 253 40.23 -0.52 -16.02
CA SER A 253 39.36 -1.44 -15.28
C SER A 253 38.22 -0.70 -14.58
N SER A 254 36.99 -1.12 -14.89
CA SER A 254 35.71 -0.49 -14.53
C SER A 254 35.35 -0.66 -13.04
N ALA A 255 35.93 0.19 -12.21
CA ALA A 255 35.38 0.59 -10.92
C ALA A 255 35.82 2.03 -10.69
N SER A 256 34.91 3.00 -10.77
CA SER A 256 35.20 4.37 -10.35
C SER A 256 35.38 4.38 -8.83
N CYS A 257 36.58 4.05 -8.37
CA CYS A 257 37.00 4.17 -6.99
C CYS A 257 36.97 5.67 -6.65
N ARG A 258 35.90 6.14 -6.01
CA ARG A 258 35.85 7.48 -5.46
C ARG A 258 36.73 7.51 -4.21
N PHE A 259 37.53 8.54 -4.07
CA PHE A 259 38.39 8.74 -2.90
C PHE A 259 37.93 9.98 -2.14
N THR A 260 38.05 9.95 -0.83
CA THR A 260 37.91 11.14 0.02
C THR A 260 39.07 12.11 -0.21
N GLU A 261 38.94 13.35 0.26
CA GLU A 261 40.00 14.36 0.16
C GLU A 261 41.32 13.92 0.82
N ASP A 262 41.25 13.05 1.83
CA ASP A 262 42.40 12.44 2.52
C ASP A 262 42.90 11.12 1.87
N GLY A 263 42.43 10.80 0.66
CA GLY A 263 42.93 9.70 -0.15
C GLY A 263 42.43 8.31 0.26
N LYS A 264 41.36 8.20 1.05
CA LYS A 264 40.75 6.92 1.41
C LYS A 264 39.69 6.53 0.40
N LEU A 265 39.63 5.23 0.10
CA LEU A 265 38.61 4.68 -0.79
C LEU A 265 37.21 4.80 -0.15
N ILE A 266 36.25 5.31 -0.90
CA ILE A 266 34.84 5.40 -0.49
C ILE A 266 34.15 4.08 -0.83
N ASP A 267 33.70 3.37 0.21
CA ASP A 267 32.91 2.14 0.07
C ASP A 267 31.44 2.46 -0.29
N SER A 268 30.82 3.41 0.42
CA SER A 268 29.49 3.93 0.11
C SER A 268 29.40 5.43 0.37
N GLU A 269 28.70 6.13 -0.51
CA GLU A 269 28.45 7.57 -0.38
C GLU A 269 26.95 7.81 -0.19
N THR A 270 26.61 8.52 0.89
CA THR A 270 25.23 8.87 1.24
C THR A 270 25.21 10.22 1.98
N TYR A 271 24.02 10.75 2.22
CA TYR A 271 23.80 11.97 3.00
C TYR A 271 23.22 11.63 4.37
N VAL A 272 23.31 12.58 5.32
CA VAL A 272 22.67 12.46 6.63
C VAL A 272 21.15 12.46 6.45
N GLY A 273 20.51 11.35 6.83
CA GLY A 273 19.07 11.15 6.69
C GLY A 273 18.24 11.84 7.77
N GLY A 274 17.06 11.28 8.06
CA GLY A 274 16.18 11.79 9.11
C GLY A 274 16.79 11.69 10.51
N HIS A 275 16.55 12.71 11.33
CA HIS A 275 16.95 12.73 12.73
C HIS A 275 15.90 12.01 13.60
N VAL A 276 16.34 11.05 14.41
CA VAL A 276 15.45 10.25 15.28
C VAL A 276 15.96 10.30 16.71
N GLU A 277 15.11 10.74 17.64
CA GLU A 277 15.41 10.79 19.06
C GLU A 277 14.28 10.15 19.88
N ALA A 278 14.66 9.26 20.80
CA ALA A 278 13.79 8.77 21.86
C ALA A 278 14.16 9.47 23.16
N LEU A 279 13.55 10.64 23.41
CA LEU A 279 13.88 11.49 24.55
C LEU A 279 13.48 10.86 25.89
N GLU A 280 12.29 10.27 25.94
CA GLU A 280 11.74 9.66 27.14
C GLU A 280 11.00 8.37 26.80
N ALA A 281 11.11 7.37 27.68
CA ALA A 281 10.36 6.13 27.61
C ALA A 281 9.55 5.95 28.89
N GLY A 282 8.34 5.41 28.78
CA GLY A 282 7.46 5.20 29.92
C GLY A 282 5.99 5.16 29.54
N VAL A 283 5.14 5.06 30.56
CA VAL A 283 3.68 5.11 30.40
C VAL A 283 3.22 6.54 30.63
N PHE A 284 2.86 7.21 29.56
CA PHE A 284 2.23 8.53 29.60
C PHE A 284 0.73 8.35 29.32
N ARG A 285 -0.11 8.84 30.23
CA ARG A 285 -1.57 8.80 30.09
C ARG A 285 -2.18 10.11 30.54
N ALA A 286 -3.35 10.44 30.00
CA ALA A 286 -4.06 11.67 30.36
C ALA A 286 -4.50 11.69 31.83
N ASP A 287 -4.70 10.53 32.44
CA ASP A 287 -5.13 10.36 33.84
C ASP A 287 -3.96 10.11 34.81
N ILE A 288 -2.72 10.14 34.33
CA ILE A 288 -1.52 10.05 35.17
C ILE A 288 -0.82 11.40 35.15
N PRO A 289 -0.69 12.09 36.30
CA PRO A 289 -0.03 13.39 36.31
C PRO A 289 1.47 13.23 36.06
N VAL A 290 2.03 14.16 35.28
CA VAL A 290 3.44 14.18 34.86
C VAL A 290 4.10 15.44 35.40
N ARG A 291 5.40 15.33 35.71
CA ARG A 291 6.19 16.46 36.21
C ARG A 291 6.71 17.30 35.05
N PHE A 292 6.26 18.53 34.94
CA PHE A 292 6.76 19.51 33.97
C PHE A 292 7.81 20.41 34.62
N ARG A 293 8.93 20.60 33.93
CA ARG A 293 9.93 21.61 34.25
C ARG A 293 9.92 22.67 33.15
N LEU A 294 9.18 23.74 33.39
CA LEU A 294 9.03 24.82 32.41
C LEU A 294 10.23 25.76 32.45
N VAL A 295 10.66 26.24 31.28
CA VAL A 295 11.76 27.20 31.13
C VAL A 295 11.17 28.62 31.03
N PRO A 296 11.29 29.47 32.07
CA PRO A 296 10.61 30.78 32.10
C PRO A 296 11.02 31.70 30.94
N ALA A 297 12.31 31.69 30.57
CA ALA A 297 12.82 32.49 29.46
C ALA A 297 12.16 32.12 28.11
N ALA A 298 11.92 30.83 27.86
CA ALA A 298 11.24 30.38 26.64
C ALA A 298 9.77 30.82 26.62
N LEU A 299 9.09 30.75 27.78
CA LEU A 299 7.71 31.22 27.92
C LEU A 299 7.58 32.73 27.71
N GLU A 300 8.54 33.52 28.20
CA GLU A 300 8.58 34.96 27.98
C GLU A 300 8.85 35.33 26.52
N ALA A 301 9.76 34.60 25.85
CA ALA A 301 9.99 34.74 24.42
C ALA A 301 8.70 34.46 23.62
N LEU A 302 8.02 33.35 23.91
CA LEU A 302 6.73 33.01 23.28
C LEU A 302 5.70 34.11 23.53
N ARG A 303 5.57 34.61 24.76
CA ARG A 303 4.63 35.68 25.13
C ARG A 303 4.83 36.94 24.29
N ASN A 304 6.07 37.37 24.11
CA ASN A 304 6.39 38.56 23.34
C ASN A 304 6.06 38.36 21.85
N ASP A 305 6.09 37.12 21.38
CA ASP A 305 5.91 36.75 19.97
C ASP A 305 4.46 36.35 19.59
N VAL A 306 3.57 36.13 20.56
CA VAL A 306 2.17 35.68 20.35
C VAL A 306 1.44 36.51 19.29
N ARG A 307 1.60 37.84 19.29
CA ARG A 307 0.88 38.72 18.34
C ARG A 307 1.32 38.44 16.90
N ARG A 308 2.62 38.26 16.67
CA ARG A 308 3.17 37.93 15.36
C ARG A 308 2.72 36.55 14.90
N CYS A 309 2.78 35.56 15.79
CA CYS A 309 2.34 34.19 15.49
C CYS A 309 0.86 34.14 15.11
N LEU A 310 -0.03 34.75 15.89
CA LEU A 310 -1.46 34.78 15.60
C LEU A 310 -1.77 35.47 14.27
N LYS A 311 -1.16 36.63 14.00
CA LYS A 311 -1.35 37.33 12.72
C LYS A 311 -0.92 36.44 11.55
N LYS A 312 0.27 35.83 11.63
CA LYS A 312 0.79 34.96 10.57
C LYS A 312 -0.07 33.71 10.35
N THR A 313 -0.50 33.04 11.42
CA THR A 313 -1.39 31.88 11.32
C THR A 313 -2.70 32.24 10.63
N LEU A 314 -3.32 33.35 11.06
CA LEU A 314 -4.60 33.78 10.48
C LEU A 314 -4.45 34.26 9.03
N GLN A 315 -3.34 34.92 8.67
CA GLN A 315 -3.06 35.27 7.27
C GLN A 315 -3.01 34.02 6.39
N THR A 316 -2.29 32.99 6.83
CA THR A 316 -2.20 31.73 6.09
C THR A 316 -3.53 30.97 6.04
N GLU A 317 -4.26 30.87 7.16
CA GLU A 317 -5.52 30.12 7.22
C GLU A 317 -6.66 30.80 6.45
N VAL A 318 -6.70 32.14 6.44
CA VAL A 318 -7.73 32.93 5.78
C VAL A 318 -7.34 33.30 4.34
N GLY A 319 -6.08 33.05 3.94
CA GLY A 319 -5.57 33.43 2.63
C GLY A 319 -5.49 34.95 2.43
N ALA A 320 -5.29 35.71 3.50
CA ALA A 320 -5.15 37.16 3.43
C ALA A 320 -3.73 37.51 2.93
N GLU A 321 -3.65 38.20 1.79
CA GLU A 321 -2.37 38.58 1.17
C GLU A 321 -1.61 39.62 2.01
N ASP A 322 -2.33 40.54 2.67
CA ASP A 322 -1.76 41.66 3.43
C ASP A 322 -2.37 41.82 4.83
N GLU A 323 -1.69 42.59 5.69
CA GLU A 323 -2.19 42.90 7.05
C GLU A 323 -3.49 43.73 7.04
N GLU A 324 -3.70 44.61 6.07
CA GLU A 324 -4.94 45.39 5.96
C GLU A 324 -6.16 44.50 5.68
N ALA A 325 -5.99 43.48 4.84
CA ALA A 325 -7.02 42.49 4.56
C ALA A 325 -7.36 41.70 5.84
N LEU A 326 -6.36 41.31 6.62
CA LEU A 326 -6.57 40.64 7.91
C LEU A 326 -7.30 41.54 8.92
N GLU A 327 -6.90 42.80 9.03
CA GLU A 327 -7.50 43.76 9.98
C GLU A 327 -8.93 44.16 9.59
N SER A 328 -9.29 44.04 8.31
CA SER A 328 -10.67 44.19 7.83
C SER A 328 -11.57 42.99 8.20
N LEU A 329 -11.01 41.79 8.28
CA LEU A 329 -11.74 40.54 8.55
C LEU A 329 -11.86 40.23 10.04
N ILE A 330 -10.82 40.57 10.82
CA ILE A 330 -10.76 40.31 12.25
C ILE A 330 -10.46 41.63 12.97
N PRO A 331 -11.42 42.17 13.73
CA PRO A 331 -11.20 43.38 14.51
C PRO A 331 -10.02 43.24 15.47
N ASN A 332 -9.14 44.25 15.52
CA ASN A 332 -8.01 44.32 16.45
C ASN A 332 -8.42 44.08 17.92
N ALA A 333 -9.65 44.46 18.31
CA ALA A 333 -10.19 44.19 19.64
C ALA A 333 -10.34 42.69 19.98
N ASN A 334 -10.57 41.83 18.97
CA ASN A 334 -10.65 40.39 19.16
C ASN A 334 -9.26 39.75 19.32
N PHE A 335 -8.25 40.29 18.63
CA PHE A 335 -6.85 39.90 18.85
C PHE A 335 -6.41 40.16 20.29
N ASP A 336 -6.74 41.34 20.81
CA ASP A 336 -6.37 41.69 22.18
C ASP A 336 -7.14 40.83 23.21
N LYS A 337 -8.42 40.50 22.96
CA LYS A 337 -9.19 39.55 23.79
C LYS A 337 -8.57 38.15 23.83
N VAL A 338 -8.22 37.58 22.68
CA VAL A 338 -7.60 36.24 22.59
C VAL A 338 -6.23 36.25 23.25
N LYS A 339 -5.43 37.30 23.03
CA LYS A 339 -4.15 37.51 23.72
C LYS A 339 -4.32 37.55 25.24
N THR A 340 -5.33 38.27 25.73
CA THR A 340 -5.65 38.33 27.17
C THR A 340 -6.15 36.99 27.71
N MET A 341 -6.96 36.23 26.97
CA MET A 341 -7.40 34.89 27.39
C MET A 341 -6.22 33.90 27.49
N PHE A 342 -5.34 33.88 26.49
CA PHE A 342 -4.09 33.13 26.54
C PHE A 342 -3.25 33.53 27.76
N PHE A 343 -3.20 34.83 28.06
CA PHE A 343 -2.43 35.37 29.19
C PHE A 343 -3.01 35.00 30.56
N LEU A 344 -4.34 34.97 30.71
CA LEU A 344 -5.01 34.53 31.95
C LEU A 344 -4.84 33.03 32.19
N LEU A 345 -4.86 32.22 31.12
CA LEU A 345 -4.55 30.80 31.18
C LEU A 345 -3.07 30.58 31.57
N TRP A 346 -2.16 31.38 30.99
CA TRP A 346 -0.73 31.38 31.28
C TRP A 346 -0.40 31.76 32.73
N LEU A 347 -1.09 32.75 33.30
CA LEU A 347 -0.95 33.15 34.71
C LEU A 347 -1.34 32.02 35.69
N LYS A 348 -2.43 31.30 35.41
CA LYS A 348 -2.82 30.09 36.16
C LYS A 348 -1.75 28.98 36.05
N VAL A 349 -1.06 28.90 34.93
CA VAL A 349 -0.09 27.82 34.65
C VAL A 349 1.35 28.14 35.10
N CYS A 350 1.81 29.39 35.12
CA CYS A 350 3.26 29.66 35.17
C CYS A 350 3.78 30.49 36.35
N THR A 351 2.95 31.16 37.16
CA THR A 351 3.47 32.24 38.02
C THR A 351 3.98 31.87 39.42
N TYR A 352 3.83 30.64 39.92
CA TYR A 352 4.28 30.33 41.28
C TYR A 352 5.14 29.08 41.47
N ASN A 353 5.33 28.22 40.46
CA ASN A 353 6.26 27.09 40.53
C ASN A 353 6.68 26.62 39.14
N SER A 354 7.98 26.65 38.84
CA SER A 354 8.57 26.13 37.59
C SER A 354 8.54 24.60 37.48
N LEU A 355 8.17 23.94 38.58
CA LEU A 355 7.97 22.51 38.71
C LEU A 355 6.50 22.25 38.99
N LYS A 356 5.82 21.59 38.05
CA LYS A 356 4.39 21.28 38.18
C LYS A 356 4.13 19.80 38.01
N LEU A 357 3.16 19.30 38.77
CA LEU A 357 2.59 17.98 38.62
C LEU A 357 1.16 18.17 38.09
N GLU A 358 0.96 17.95 36.80
CA GLU A 358 -0.33 18.18 36.13
C GLU A 358 -0.66 17.04 35.16
N TYR A 359 -1.96 16.88 34.85
CA TYR A 359 -2.42 15.90 33.87
C TYR A 359 -1.94 16.26 32.47
N ASN A 360 -1.41 15.28 31.76
CA ASN A 360 -0.85 15.50 30.42
C ASN A 360 -1.95 15.46 29.34
N THR A 361 -1.81 16.25 28.28
CA THR A 361 -2.57 16.09 27.04
C THR A 361 -1.63 15.55 25.97
N ILE A 362 -1.80 14.28 25.59
CA ILE A 362 -0.98 13.65 24.56
C ILE A 362 -1.48 14.12 23.20
N GLN A 363 -0.69 14.97 22.53
CA GLN A 363 -0.94 15.36 21.15
C GLN A 363 -0.25 14.37 20.22
N TYR A 364 -1.05 13.60 19.48
CA TYR A 364 -0.55 12.80 18.37
C TYR A 364 -0.50 13.70 17.14
N ASN A 365 0.70 14.12 16.73
CA ASN A 365 0.87 14.66 15.40
C ASN A 365 0.69 13.50 14.43
N THR A 366 -0.45 13.49 13.74
CA THR A 366 -0.66 12.56 12.63
C THR A 366 0.12 13.16 11.47
N ILE A 367 1.17 12.46 11.01
CA ILE A 367 1.95 12.85 9.82
C ILE A 367 1.14 12.54 8.57
#